data_AF-A0A2H0WE23-F1
#
_entry.id   AF-A0A2H0WE23-F1
#
_cell.length_a   1.000
_cell.length_b   1.000
_cell.length_c   1.000
_cell.angle_alpha   90.00
_cell.angle_beta   90.00
_cell.angle_gamma   90.00
#
_symmetry.space_group_name_H-M   'P 1'
#
loop_
_entity.id
_entity.type
_entity.pdbx_description
1 polymer ?
#
loop_
_entity_poly.entity_id
_entity_poly.type
_entity_poly.pdbx_seq_one_letter_code
_entity_poly.pdbx_strand_id
1 'polypeptide(L)'
;MKLKIFVLGMLVSCPLFAHIEPGVYQGKTATGNTCEMTVAETYYLNNERHPLNERIDISYQGQKYVMQHPPVVQSSPAMAYFNHDQFHGVVPTNVGAKAVIIQMVHTENFEGPASFSYIEHQWKTDSKVLVECAGIQKQ
;
A
#
# COMPACT_ATOMS: atom_id res chain seq x y z
N MET A 1 -19.39 -54.53 -6.25
CA MET A 1 -18.05 -54.10 -6.69
C MET A 1 -17.98 -52.58 -6.56
N LYS A 2 -16.98 -52.06 -5.85
CA LYS A 2 -16.80 -50.64 -5.53
C LYS A 2 -16.32 -49.88 -6.77
N LEU A 3 -16.89 -48.72 -7.07
CA LEU A 3 -16.19 -47.68 -7.82
C LEU A 3 -16.47 -46.32 -7.16
N LYS A 4 -15.54 -45.93 -6.30
CA LYS A 4 -15.47 -44.57 -5.74
C LYS A 4 -14.89 -43.69 -6.85
N ILE A 5 -15.70 -42.79 -7.40
CA ILE A 5 -15.19 -41.73 -8.29
C ILE A 5 -14.80 -40.56 -7.39
N PHE A 6 -13.49 -40.34 -7.34
CA PHE A 6 -12.79 -39.29 -6.63
C PHE A 6 -12.44 -38.23 -7.69
N VAL A 7 -13.22 -37.16 -7.79
CA VAL A 7 -13.07 -36.06 -8.75
C VAL A 7 -13.75 -34.86 -8.06
N LEU A 8 -13.18 -33.69 -7.87
CA LEU A 8 -11.91 -33.09 -8.26
C LEU A 8 -11.88 -31.83 -7.38
N GLY A 9 -10.91 -31.74 -6.46
CA GLY A 9 -10.71 -30.53 -5.68
C GLY A 9 -10.26 -29.42 -6.62
N MET A 10 -11.18 -28.57 -7.06
CA MET A 10 -10.83 -27.29 -7.68
C MET A 10 -10.04 -26.50 -6.64
N LEU A 11 -8.72 -26.48 -6.83
CA LEU A 11 -7.83 -25.49 -6.25
C LEU A 11 -8.27 -24.14 -6.82
N VAL A 12 -9.15 -23.45 -6.09
CA VAL A 12 -9.40 -22.03 -6.32
C VAL A 12 -8.12 -21.32 -5.91
N SER A 13 -7.20 -21.16 -6.87
CA SER A 13 -6.04 -20.29 -6.73
C SER A 13 -6.55 -18.85 -6.71
N CYS A 14 -6.90 -18.35 -5.53
CA CYS A 14 -7.07 -16.91 -5.34
C CYS A 14 -5.73 -16.27 -5.70
N PRO A 15 -5.66 -15.34 -6.67
CA PRO A 15 -4.46 -14.55 -6.83
C PRO A 15 -4.21 -13.86 -5.49
N LEU A 16 -3.01 -14.08 -4.95
CA LEU A 16 -2.50 -13.31 -3.81
C LEU A 16 -2.40 -11.88 -4.32
N PHE A 17 -3.39 -11.06 -4.00
CA PHE A 17 -3.28 -9.62 -4.19
C PHE A 17 -2.29 -9.10 -3.15
N ALA A 18 -1.50 -8.08 -3.52
CA ALA A 18 -0.53 -7.39 -2.68
C ALA A 18 -1.23 -6.60 -1.55
N HIS A 19 -2.02 -7.26 -0.71
CA HIS A 19 -2.80 -6.63 0.33
C HIS A 19 -1.88 -6.30 1.52
N ILE A 20 -2.01 -5.10 2.08
CA ILE A 20 -1.46 -4.81 3.39
C ILE A 20 -2.47 -5.27 4.44
N GLU A 21 -2.02 -6.07 5.41
CA GLU A 21 -2.90 -6.52 6.47
C GLU A 21 -3.18 -5.41 7.49
N PRO A 22 -4.38 -5.36 8.09
CA PRO A 22 -4.64 -4.50 9.25
C PRO A 22 -3.66 -4.80 10.39
N GLY A 23 -3.19 -3.75 11.06
CA GLY A 23 -2.22 -3.85 12.15
C GLY A 23 -1.37 -2.60 12.31
N VAL A 24 -0.43 -2.67 13.24
CA VAL A 24 0.54 -1.60 13.50
C VAL A 24 1.86 -1.99 12.86
N TYR A 25 2.38 -1.14 11.98
CA TYR A 25 3.65 -1.34 11.30
C TYR A 25 4.68 -0.39 11.90
N GLN A 26 5.75 -0.96 12.47
CA GLN A 26 6.84 -0.20 13.08
C GLN A 26 8.15 -0.44 12.36
N GLY A 27 8.95 0.62 12.22
CA GLY A 27 10.29 0.56 11.67
C GLY A 27 11.20 1.60 12.28
N LYS A 28 12.26 1.95 11.55
CA LYS A 28 13.25 2.95 11.99
C LYS A 28 13.44 4.04 10.95
N THR A 29 13.54 5.27 11.44
CA THR A 29 13.98 6.42 10.64
C THR A 29 15.50 6.39 10.45
N ALA A 30 16.02 7.20 9.51
CA ALA A 30 17.46 7.35 9.30
C ALA A 30 18.24 7.78 10.57
N THR A 31 17.58 8.49 11.50
CA THR A 31 18.17 8.88 12.78
C THR A 31 18.02 7.84 13.89
N GLY A 32 17.48 6.65 13.58
CA GLY A 32 17.27 5.56 14.53
C GLY A 32 16.01 5.67 15.40
N ASN A 33 15.21 6.74 15.25
CA ASN A 33 13.94 6.87 15.95
C ASN A 33 12.93 5.85 15.44
N THR A 34 12.14 5.26 16.34
CA THR A 34 11.00 4.42 15.97
C THR A 34 9.97 5.26 15.23
N CYS A 35 9.46 4.72 14.13
CA CYS A 35 8.36 5.27 13.36
C CYS A 35 7.26 4.22 13.24
N GLU A 36 6.01 4.67 13.24
CA GLU A 36 4.84 3.80 13.31
C GLU A 36 3.76 4.31 12.37
N MET A 37 3.11 3.37 11.66
CA MET A 37 1.90 3.58 10.87
C MET A 37 0.87 2.54 11.29
N THR A 38 -0.39 2.94 11.43
CA THR A 38 -1.50 2.01 11.70
C THR A 38 -2.29 1.77 10.42
N VAL A 39 -2.52 0.51 10.07
CA VAL A 39 -3.40 0.08 8.99
C VAL A 39 -4.72 -0.38 9.63
N ALA A 40 -5.80 0.33 9.33
CA ALA A 40 -7.12 0.06 9.89
C ALA A 40 -7.87 -1.03 9.10
N GLU A 41 -8.00 -0.85 7.80
CA GLU A 41 -8.67 -1.80 6.92
C GLU A 41 -8.16 -1.73 5.48
N THR A 42 -8.33 -2.84 4.77
CA THR A 42 -8.08 -2.97 3.34
C THR A 42 -9.38 -3.43 2.67
N TYR A 43 -9.84 -2.70 1.65
CA TYR A 43 -11.10 -2.95 0.97
C TYR A 43 -11.01 -2.63 -0.53
N TYR A 44 -12.03 -3.03 -1.30
CA TYR A 44 -12.14 -2.73 -2.72
C TYR A 44 -13.33 -1.83 -2.99
N LEU A 45 -13.14 -0.74 -3.75
CA LEU A 45 -14.24 0.10 -4.19
C LEU A 45 -15.26 -0.71 -4.98
N ASN A 46 -16.55 -0.48 -4.70
CA ASN A 46 -17.67 -1.15 -5.35
C ASN A 46 -17.63 -2.69 -5.29
N ASN A 47 -16.87 -3.26 -4.34
CA ASN A 47 -16.59 -4.71 -4.25
C ASN A 47 -15.92 -5.31 -5.49
N GLU A 48 -15.28 -4.48 -6.32
CA GLU A 48 -14.61 -4.92 -7.53
C GLU A 48 -13.13 -5.23 -7.23
N ARG A 49 -12.78 -6.52 -7.23
CA ARG A 49 -11.43 -7.02 -6.93
C ARG A 49 -10.46 -6.71 -8.07
N HIS A 50 -9.88 -5.51 -8.00
CA HIS A 50 -8.87 -5.04 -8.92
C HIS A 50 -7.88 -4.14 -8.15
N PRO A 51 -6.55 -4.22 -8.37
CA PRO A 51 -5.57 -3.42 -7.63
C PRO A 51 -5.80 -1.89 -7.70
N LEU A 52 -6.30 -1.38 -8.83
CA LEU A 52 -6.70 0.04 -8.94
C LEU A 52 -7.92 0.41 -8.07
N ASN A 53 -8.73 -0.57 -7.66
CA ASN A 53 -9.87 -0.39 -6.76
C ASN A 53 -9.52 -0.73 -5.31
N GLU A 54 -8.32 -1.26 -5.04
CA GLU A 54 -7.85 -1.54 -3.68
C GLU A 54 -7.62 -0.24 -2.93
N ARG A 55 -8.11 -0.19 -1.69
CA ARG A 55 -8.01 0.93 -0.77
C ARG A 55 -7.50 0.43 0.57
N ILE A 56 -6.59 1.18 1.15
CA ILE A 56 -6.03 0.87 2.47
C ILE A 56 -6.18 2.12 3.33
N ASP A 57 -6.98 2.02 4.38
CA ASP A 57 -7.14 3.09 5.34
C ASP A 57 -6.00 3.02 6.36
N ILE A 58 -5.18 4.07 6.40
CA ILE A 58 -4.06 4.17 7.34
C ILE A 58 -4.15 5.43 8.21
N SER A 59 -3.42 5.42 9.31
CA SER A 59 -3.14 6.57 10.15
C SER A 59 -1.64 6.72 10.36
N TYR A 60 -1.13 7.94 10.18
CA TYR A 60 0.24 8.32 10.50
C TYR A 60 0.24 9.70 11.17
N GLN A 61 0.87 9.80 12.35
CA GLN A 61 0.89 11.02 13.18
C GLN A 61 -0.51 11.63 13.43
N GLY A 62 -1.52 10.78 13.60
CA GLY A 62 -2.91 11.19 13.82
C GLY A 62 -3.66 11.68 12.57
N GLN A 63 -2.98 11.78 11.42
CA GLN A 63 -3.61 12.07 10.13
C GLN A 63 -4.02 10.76 9.45
N LYS A 64 -5.26 10.72 8.95
CA LYS A 64 -5.77 9.60 8.15
C LYS A 64 -5.42 9.77 6.68
N TYR A 65 -5.11 8.66 6.01
CA TYR A 65 -4.90 8.59 4.57
C TYR A 65 -5.66 7.39 4.01
N VAL A 66 -6.19 7.56 2.81
CA VAL A 66 -6.68 6.45 2.00
C VAL A 66 -5.62 6.18 0.95
N MET A 67 -5.00 5.01 1.03
CA MET A 67 -3.93 4.61 0.13
C MET A 67 -4.49 3.81 -1.04
N GLN A 68 -3.85 3.92 -2.20
CA GLN A 68 -4.17 3.13 -3.40
C GLN A 68 -2.92 2.90 -4.24
N HIS A 69 -2.94 1.89 -5.10
CA HIS A 69 -1.92 1.76 -6.14
C HIS A 69 -1.99 2.94 -7.12
N PRO A 70 -0.86 3.59 -7.44
CA PRO A 70 -0.81 4.61 -8.48
C PRO A 70 -1.17 4.03 -9.85
N PRO A 71 -2.07 4.67 -10.61
CA PRO A 71 -2.32 4.26 -11.99
C PRO A 71 -1.12 4.60 -12.86
N VAL A 72 -0.81 3.72 -13.81
CA VAL A 72 0.17 3.98 -14.86
C VAL A 72 -0.53 3.93 -16.20
N VAL A 73 -0.46 5.04 -16.94
CA VAL A 73 -1.11 5.21 -18.24
C VAL A 73 -0.06 5.58 -19.27
N GLN A 74 0.03 4.80 -20.34
CA GLN A 74 0.95 5.02 -21.45
C GLN A 74 0.17 5.07 -22.76
N SER A 75 0.23 6.19 -23.47
CA SER A 75 -0.48 6.38 -24.75
C SER A 75 0.12 5.55 -25.88
N SER A 76 1.42 5.22 -25.80
CA SER A 76 2.12 4.29 -26.68
C SER A 76 2.97 3.39 -25.77
N PRO A 77 2.67 2.10 -25.63
CA PRO A 77 1.88 1.21 -26.52
C PRO A 77 0.39 1.05 -26.12
N ALA A 78 -0.30 2.10 -25.67
CA ALA A 78 -1.72 2.06 -25.25
C ALA A 78 -2.00 1.10 -24.09
N MET A 79 -1.31 1.31 -22.96
CA MET A 79 -1.47 0.51 -21.74
C MET A 79 -2.04 1.34 -20.58
N ALA A 80 -2.89 0.70 -19.78
CA ALA A 80 -3.37 1.19 -18.50
C ALA A 80 -3.22 0.07 -17.46
N TYR A 81 -2.39 0.31 -16.46
CA TYR A 81 -2.08 -0.65 -15.41
C TYR A 81 -1.82 0.09 -14.08
N PHE A 82 -1.23 -0.58 -13.10
CA PHE A 82 -0.97 -0.04 -11.78
C PHE A 82 0.47 -0.28 -11.36
N ASN A 83 0.99 0.60 -10.50
CA ASN A 83 2.30 0.38 -9.89
C ASN A 83 2.16 -0.64 -8.75
N HIS A 84 2.68 -1.85 -8.96
CA HIS A 84 2.64 -2.96 -8.00
C HIS A 84 3.52 -2.76 -6.77
N ASP A 85 4.48 -1.84 -6.84
CA ASP A 85 5.50 -1.67 -5.81
C ASP A 85 5.13 -0.58 -4.80
N GLN A 86 4.06 0.17 -5.03
CA GLN A 86 3.74 1.34 -4.24
C GLN A 86 2.24 1.48 -3.95
N PHE A 87 1.95 1.93 -2.73
CA PHE A 87 0.67 2.54 -2.38
C PHE A 87 0.87 4.00 -2.01
N HIS A 88 0.06 4.89 -2.58
CA HIS A 88 0.12 6.33 -2.33
C HIS A 88 -1.19 6.80 -1.69
N GLY A 89 -1.08 7.67 -0.68
CA GLY A 89 -2.20 8.41 -0.12
C GLY A 89 -1.82 9.88 -0.01
N VAL A 90 -2.69 10.77 -0.48
CA VAL A 90 -2.44 12.21 -0.51
C VAL A 90 -3.61 12.94 0.12
N VAL A 91 -3.31 13.89 1.01
CA VAL A 91 -4.29 14.74 1.67
C VAL A 91 -3.92 16.21 1.41
N PRO A 92 -4.84 17.03 0.86
CA PRO A 92 -4.58 18.45 0.67
C PRO A 92 -4.58 19.19 2.02
N THR A 93 -3.89 20.32 2.07
CA THR A 93 -3.93 21.27 3.18
C THR A 93 -4.20 22.68 2.65
N ASN A 94 -4.49 23.64 3.53
CA ASN A 94 -4.70 25.03 3.13
C ASN A 94 -3.47 25.68 2.46
N VAL A 95 -2.28 25.08 2.61
CA VAL A 95 -1.01 25.64 2.15
C VAL A 95 -0.19 24.67 1.30
N GLY A 96 -0.76 23.55 0.87
CA GLY A 96 -0.05 22.55 0.07
C GLY A 96 -0.65 21.15 0.21
N ALA A 97 0.19 20.12 0.38
CA ALA A 97 -0.26 18.74 0.52
C ALA A 97 0.64 17.93 1.46
N LYS A 98 0.04 16.88 2.03
CA LYS A 98 0.73 15.80 2.74
C LYS A 98 0.54 14.50 1.98
N ALA A 99 1.56 13.67 1.93
CA ALA A 99 1.48 12.37 1.29
C ALA A 99 2.16 11.29 2.14
N VAL A 100 1.64 10.07 2.03
CA VAL A 100 2.32 8.85 2.47
C VAL A 100 2.52 7.97 1.24
N ILE A 101 3.72 7.38 1.14
CA ILE A 101 4.06 6.37 0.15
C ILE A 101 4.51 5.14 0.90
N ILE A 102 3.83 4.00 0.71
CA ILE A 102 4.28 2.71 1.22
C ILE A 102 4.96 1.98 0.06
N GLN A 103 6.18 1.51 0.30
CA GLN A 103 6.92 0.66 -0.63
C GLN A 103 6.68 -0.80 -0.29
N MET A 104 6.29 -1.57 -1.29
CA MET A 104 6.16 -3.01 -1.21
C MET A 104 7.47 -3.66 -1.64
N VAL A 105 7.77 -4.82 -1.06
CA VAL A 105 8.84 -5.70 -1.51
C VAL A 105 8.22 -7.01 -1.99
N HIS A 106 8.78 -7.53 -3.08
CA HIS A 106 8.33 -8.75 -3.74
C HIS A 106 9.54 -9.67 -3.90
N THR A 107 9.66 -10.68 -3.04
CA THR A 107 10.72 -11.70 -3.09
C THR A 107 10.10 -13.09 -3.08
N GLU A 108 10.86 -14.11 -3.46
CA GLU A 108 10.39 -15.51 -3.43
C GLU A 108 9.85 -15.94 -2.06
N ASN A 109 10.33 -15.33 -0.97
CA ASN A 109 10.01 -15.70 0.40
C ASN A 109 9.10 -14.71 1.13
N PHE A 110 8.85 -13.53 0.57
CA PHE A 110 8.12 -12.46 1.25
C PHE A 110 7.54 -11.46 0.26
N GLU A 111 6.25 -11.17 0.45
CA GLU A 111 5.52 -10.09 -0.20
C GLU A 111 4.85 -9.24 0.89
N GLY A 112 5.10 -7.94 0.89
CA GLY A 112 4.55 -7.05 1.90
C GLY A 112 5.20 -5.67 1.97
N PRO A 113 4.73 -4.81 2.88
CA PRO A 113 5.26 -3.47 3.04
C PRO A 113 6.68 -3.51 3.65
N ALA A 114 7.63 -2.84 3.01
CA ALA A 114 9.04 -2.81 3.41
C ALA A 114 9.46 -1.47 4.03
N SER A 115 8.86 -0.38 3.58
CA SER A 115 9.09 0.96 4.10
C SER A 115 7.89 1.86 3.84
N PHE A 116 7.85 3.01 4.51
CA PHE A 116 7.00 4.11 4.08
C PHE A 116 7.73 5.44 4.17
N SER A 117 7.28 6.40 3.37
CA SER A 117 7.74 7.79 3.39
C SER A 117 6.57 8.72 3.68
N TYR A 118 6.77 9.70 4.54
CA TYR A 118 5.88 10.84 4.73
C TYR A 118 6.49 12.07 4.06
N ILE A 119 5.67 12.78 3.30
CA ILE A 119 6.04 13.99 2.58
C ILE A 119 5.07 15.10 2.97
N GLU A 120 5.60 16.28 3.26
CA GLU A 120 4.81 17.52 3.33
C GLU A 120 5.44 18.56 2.41
N HIS A 121 4.63 19.18 1.56
CA HIS A 121 5.08 20.26 0.68
C HIS A 121 4.15 21.46 0.83
N GLN A 122 4.72 22.61 1.16
CA GLN A 122 4.02 23.90 1.23
C GLN A 122 4.32 24.73 -0.02
N TRP A 123 3.34 24.88 -0.91
CA TRP A 123 3.54 25.48 -2.24
C TRP A 123 3.93 26.96 -2.26
N LYS A 124 3.56 27.74 -1.23
CA LYS A 124 3.77 29.20 -1.16
C LYS A 124 5.19 29.55 -0.70
N THR A 125 5.75 28.70 0.15
CA THR A 125 7.08 28.88 0.75
C THR A 125 8.11 27.93 0.13
N ASP A 126 7.67 27.00 -0.72
CA ASP A 126 8.42 25.84 -1.21
C ASP A 126 9.06 24.99 -0.09
N SER A 127 8.52 25.07 1.14
CA SER A 127 9.01 24.27 2.27
C SER A 127 8.64 22.80 2.08
N LYS A 128 9.61 21.91 2.31
CA LYS A 128 9.49 20.46 2.10
C LYS A 128 9.95 19.71 3.34
N VAL A 129 9.16 18.73 3.78
CA VAL A 129 9.53 17.75 4.80
C VAL A 129 9.48 16.36 4.17
N LEU A 130 10.50 15.55 4.44
CA LEU A 130 10.56 14.14 4.09
C LEU A 130 10.95 13.35 5.34
N VAL A 131 10.16 12.34 5.69
CA VAL A 131 10.48 11.38 6.74
C VAL A 131 10.40 9.99 6.13
N GLU A 132 11.49 9.24 6.19
CA GLU A 132 11.56 7.87 5.69
C GLU A 132 11.59 6.90 6.86
N CYS A 133 10.72 5.89 6.82
CA CYS A 133 10.63 4.81 7.79
C CYS A 133 10.94 3.49 7.10
N ALA A 134 12.09 2.90 7.41
CA ALA A 134 12.59 1.68 6.77
C ALA A 134 12.45 0.46 7.67
N GLY A 135 12.43 -0.72 7.04
CA GLY A 135 12.39 -2.00 7.74
C GLY A 135 11.13 -2.18 8.56
N ILE A 136 9.98 -1.75 8.02
CA ILE A 136 8.73 -1.83 8.76
C ILE A 136 8.28 -3.28 8.89
N GLN A 137 7.80 -3.63 10.08
CA GLN A 137 7.25 -4.94 10.38
C GLN A 137 5.96 -4.78 11.17
N LYS A 138 4.98 -5.63 10.85
CA LYS A 138 3.74 -5.73 11.61
C LYS A 138 4.07 -6.24 13.02
N GLN A 139 3.62 -5.49 14.03
CA GLN A 139 3.72 -5.86 15.45
C GLN A 139 2.63 -6.85 15.85
#